data_AF-A0A496N3Y9-F1
#
_entry.id   AF-A0A496N3Y9-F1
#
_cell.length_a   1.000
_cell.length_b   1.000
_cell.length_c   1.000
_cell.angle_alpha   90.00
_cell.angle_beta   90.00
_cell.angle_gamma   90.00
#
_symmetry.space_group_name_H-M   'P 1'
#
loop_
_entity.id
_entity.type
_entity.pdbx_description
1 polymer ?
#
loop_
_entity_poly.entity_id
_entity_poly.type
_entity_poly.pdbx_seq_one_letter_code
_entity_poly.pdbx_strand_id
1 'polypeptide(L)'
;MKRINWRNSSLRFRLIAILSLVSIFVWLLSTAVAWFQVRQEVNQVFDAQQILFAERLASSDLRNILIGHHREFKRPPFKKSKFNDDALAFAIFTPDGNIALSDGENGDNFIFSPKKGFSQSHIRDDDEDWRIFWLPAADGQLIIAVGQEQEYRDDLINQMVFGQMWIWFASLPFLLAVLVFIIHKELRSLKQIGEQVAQRTPDDTSLLKTDNLPSEVLPLIHSLNQFFDRTSTMLLRERRFTSDAAHELRSPLAALRIQTEVAQIAGDDSVLREQALDNLTKGIDRATQLVEQLLTLSRLD
;
A
#
# COMPACT_ATOMS: atom_id res chain seq x y z
N MET A 1 2.73 -22.08 9.47
CA MET A 1 2.33 -20.85 8.74
C MET A 1 0.89 -20.98 8.28
N LYS A 2 -0.06 -20.25 8.90
CA LYS A 2 -1.47 -20.23 8.45
C LYS A 2 -1.55 -19.47 7.11
N ARG A 3 -1.91 -20.16 6.03
CA ARG A 3 -2.27 -19.51 4.76
C ARG A 3 -3.55 -18.70 5.01
N ILE A 4 -3.41 -17.38 5.07
CA ILE A 4 -4.54 -16.44 5.16
C ILE A 4 -5.38 -16.61 3.89
N ASN A 5 -6.60 -17.09 4.03
CA ASN A 5 -7.47 -17.47 2.92
C ASN A 5 -8.30 -16.25 2.48
N TRP A 6 -7.76 -15.46 1.54
CA TRP A 6 -8.29 -14.16 1.09
C TRP A 6 -9.61 -14.22 0.30
N ARG A 7 -10.16 -15.41 0.05
CA ARG A 7 -11.22 -15.61 -0.96
C ARG A 7 -12.58 -15.01 -0.58
N ASN A 8 -12.84 -14.80 0.72
CA ASN A 8 -14.10 -14.20 1.22
C ASN A 8 -13.89 -12.86 1.97
N SER A 9 -12.72 -12.24 1.85
CA SER A 9 -12.46 -10.96 2.53
C SER A 9 -13.06 -9.80 1.75
N SER A 10 -13.68 -8.85 2.45
CA SER A 10 -14.17 -7.59 1.85
C SER A 10 -13.06 -6.95 1.02
N LEU A 11 -13.40 -6.45 -0.18
CA LEU A 11 -12.46 -5.77 -1.09
C LEU A 11 -11.70 -4.64 -0.36
N ARG A 12 -12.34 -4.01 0.64
CA ARG A 12 -11.74 -3.04 1.56
C ARG A 12 -10.53 -3.60 2.30
N PHE A 13 -10.70 -4.73 2.98
CA PHE A 13 -9.64 -5.36 3.77
C PHE A 13 -8.48 -5.82 2.89
N ARG A 14 -8.78 -6.34 1.70
CA ARG A 14 -7.76 -6.75 0.73
C ARG A 14 -6.92 -5.57 0.24
N LEU A 15 -7.56 -4.47 -0.15
CA LEU A 15 -6.84 -3.27 -0.59
C LEU A 15 -6.00 -2.67 0.54
N ILE A 16 -6.58 -2.49 1.73
CA ILE A 16 -5.85 -1.95 2.89
C ILE A 16 -4.63 -2.81 3.21
N ALA A 17 -4.79 -4.12 3.27
CA ALA A 17 -3.71 -5.00 3.65
C ALA A 17 -2.60 -5.08 2.58
N ILE A 18 -2.95 -5.15 1.29
CA ILE A 18 -1.95 -5.15 0.21
C ILE A 18 -1.19 -3.82 0.21
N LEU A 19 -1.89 -2.69 0.24
CA LEU A 19 -1.24 -1.37 0.22
C LEU A 19 -0.41 -1.12 1.48
N SER A 20 -0.88 -1.57 2.65
CA SER A 20 -0.10 -1.49 3.89
C SER A 20 1.16 -2.36 3.81
N LEU A 21 1.05 -3.58 3.30
CA LEU A 21 2.19 -4.49 3.14
C LEU A 21 3.22 -3.91 2.17
N VAL A 22 2.77 -3.40 1.02
CA VAL A 22 3.65 -2.72 0.05
C VAL A 22 4.31 -1.49 0.68
N SER A 23 3.57 -0.68 1.43
CA SER A 23 4.12 0.51 2.10
C SER A 23 5.18 0.14 3.14
N ILE A 24 4.93 -0.89 3.95
CA ILE A 24 5.90 -1.42 4.92
C ILE A 24 7.12 -1.97 4.20
N PHE A 25 6.92 -2.71 3.10
CA PHE A 25 8.02 -3.26 2.32
C PHE A 25 8.92 -2.16 1.74
N VAL A 26 8.33 -1.12 1.13
CA VAL A 26 9.06 0.04 0.62
C VAL A 26 9.80 0.76 1.75
N TRP A 27 9.16 0.93 2.91
CA TRP A 27 9.77 1.57 4.06
C TRP A 27 10.98 0.78 4.59
N LEU A 28 10.87 -0.54 4.70
CA LEU A 28 11.99 -1.42 5.09
C LEU A 28 13.12 -1.39 4.06
N LEU A 29 12.79 -1.44 2.77
CA LEU A 29 13.78 -1.38 1.70
C LEU A 29 14.53 -0.04 1.73
N SER A 30 13.79 1.07 1.90
CA SER A 30 14.39 2.41 2.02
C SER A 30 15.31 2.51 3.24
N THR A 31 14.90 1.93 4.38
CA THR A 31 15.72 1.91 5.61
C THR A 31 16.99 1.10 5.41
N ALA A 32 16.90 -0.07 4.76
CA ALA A 32 18.07 -0.88 4.44
C ALA A 32 19.05 -0.14 3.52
N VAL A 33 18.54 0.49 2.45
CA VAL A 33 19.37 1.28 1.53
C VAL A 33 20.06 2.44 2.26
N ALA A 34 19.34 3.17 3.11
CA ALA A 34 19.91 4.25 3.91
C ALA A 34 21.04 3.76 4.84
N TRP A 35 20.84 2.61 5.50
CA TRP A 35 21.87 2.03 6.36
C TRP A 35 23.13 1.65 5.57
N PHE A 36 22.99 1.05 4.38
CA PHE A 36 24.12 0.76 3.51
C PHE A 36 24.84 2.02 3.04
N GLN A 37 24.09 3.06 2.67
CA GLN A 37 24.64 4.34 2.21
C GLN A 37 25.44 5.03 3.32
N VAL A 38 24.85 5.20 4.51
CA VAL A 38 25.51 5.84 5.66
C VAL A 38 26.76 5.06 6.05
N ARG A 39 26.68 3.72 6.10
CA ARG A 39 27.84 2.89 6.41
C ARG A 39 28.99 3.09 5.42
N GLN A 40 28.69 3.21 4.12
CA GLN A 40 29.71 3.46 3.11
C GLN A 40 30.34 4.84 3.25
N GLU A 41 29.54 5.90 3.44
CA GLU A 41 30.02 7.27 3.61
C GLU A 41 30.87 7.42 4.87
N VAL A 42 30.37 6.92 6.01
CA VAL A 42 31.09 6.90 7.29
C VAL A 42 32.42 6.16 7.14
N ASN A 43 32.42 5.01 6.45
CA ASN A 43 33.65 4.25 6.25
C ASN A 43 34.70 5.05 5.47
N GLN A 44 34.30 5.71 4.38
CA GLN A 44 35.21 6.51 3.56
C GLN A 44 35.78 7.72 4.30
N VAL A 45 34.93 8.43 5.06
CA VAL A 45 35.35 9.61 5.83
C VAL A 45 36.37 9.22 6.90
N PHE A 46 36.10 8.16 7.66
CA PHE A 46 37.02 7.71 8.70
C PHE A 46 38.32 7.13 8.13
N ASP A 47 38.25 6.31 7.08
CA ASP A 47 39.45 5.79 6.42
C ASP A 47 40.33 6.95 5.92
N ALA A 48 39.74 8.00 5.34
CA ALA A 48 40.46 9.20 4.92
C ALA A 48 41.08 9.96 6.10
N GLN A 49 40.39 10.07 7.24
CA GLN A 49 40.92 10.70 8.45
C GLN A 49 42.13 9.93 9.00
N GLN A 50 42.08 8.60 9.05
CA GLN A 50 43.19 7.76 9.49
C GLN A 50 44.42 7.90 8.60
N ILE A 51 44.23 7.91 7.27
CA ILE A 51 45.32 8.12 6.31
C ILE A 51 45.96 9.49 6.50
N LEU A 52 45.15 10.56 6.53
CA LEU A 52 45.66 11.93 6.71
C LEU A 52 46.37 12.10 8.06
N PHE A 53 45.88 11.46 9.12
CA PHE A 53 46.54 11.48 10.41
C PHE A 53 47.88 10.74 10.37
N ALA A 54 47.93 9.55 9.77
CA ALA A 54 49.17 8.81 9.58
C ALA A 54 50.19 9.57 8.73
N GLU A 55 49.77 10.23 7.64
CA GLU A 55 50.63 11.06 6.78
C GLU A 55 51.16 12.29 7.52
N ARG A 56 50.33 12.96 8.32
CA ARG A 56 50.75 14.08 9.18
C ARG A 56 51.77 13.64 10.23
N LEU A 57 51.58 12.47 10.83
CA LEU A 57 52.58 11.89 11.73
C LEU A 57 53.87 11.57 10.97
N ALA A 58 53.79 10.91 9.81
CA ALA A 58 54.95 10.52 9.01
C ALA A 58 55.80 11.71 8.52
N SER A 59 55.13 12.82 8.21
CA SER A 59 55.77 14.06 7.74
C SER A 59 56.24 14.98 8.87
N SER A 60 55.76 14.77 10.10
CA SER A 60 56.32 15.43 11.29
C SER A 60 57.75 14.92 11.51
N ASP A 61 58.63 15.75 12.05
CA ASP A 61 60.08 15.48 12.18
C ASP A 61 60.42 14.43 13.27
N LEU A 62 59.72 13.29 13.23
CA LEU A 62 59.81 12.15 14.15
C LEU A 62 61.22 11.55 14.17
N ARG A 63 61.93 11.60 13.05
CA ARG A 63 63.29 11.09 12.93
C ARG A 63 64.24 11.83 13.86
N ASN A 64 64.21 13.15 13.88
CA ASN A 64 65.08 13.95 14.75
C ASN A 64 64.69 13.83 16.23
N ILE A 65 63.41 13.65 16.52
CA ILE A 65 62.86 13.52 17.87
C ILE A 65 63.16 12.16 18.50
N LEU A 66 62.98 11.06 17.75
CA LEU A 66 63.03 9.70 18.30
C LEU A 66 64.39 9.01 18.10
N ILE A 67 65.13 9.34 17.02
CA ILE A 67 66.39 8.66 16.67
C ILE A 67 67.61 9.49 17.11
N GLY A 68 67.47 10.80 17.30
CA GLY A 68 68.56 11.72 17.64
C GLY A 68 68.92 11.84 19.13
N HIS A 69 68.07 11.39 20.06
CA HIS A 69 68.31 11.54 21.50
C HIS A 69 68.02 10.23 22.25
N HIS A 70 69.08 9.56 22.74
CA HIS A 70 69.06 8.47 23.73
C HIS A 70 68.59 8.94 25.12
N ARG A 71 67.59 9.83 25.18
CA ARG A 71 66.93 10.20 26.44
C ARG A 71 65.62 9.44 26.49
N GLU A 72 65.37 8.76 27.60
CA GLU A 72 64.02 8.34 27.99
C GLU A 72 63.06 9.51 27.70
N PHE A 73 62.28 9.39 26.64
CA PHE A 73 61.24 10.35 26.33
C PHE A 73 60.22 10.17 27.46
N LYS A 74 60.30 11.01 28.49
CA LYS A 74 59.26 11.09 29.51
C LYS A 74 57.99 11.45 28.78
N ARG A 75 57.10 10.46 28.64
CA ARG A 75 55.79 10.57 28.00
C ARG A 75 55.12 11.85 28.53
N PRO A 76 54.94 12.89 27.71
CA PRO A 76 54.17 14.05 28.15
C PRO A 76 52.76 13.55 28.44
N PRO A 77 52.15 13.89 29.58
CA PRO A 77 50.79 13.47 29.87
C PRO A 77 49.86 14.12 28.85
N PHE A 78 49.33 13.32 27.92
CA PHE A 78 48.24 13.77 27.05
C PHE A 78 47.05 14.10 27.96
N LYS A 79 46.66 15.38 27.99
CA LYS A 79 45.62 15.88 28.88
C LYS A 79 44.27 15.60 28.23
N LYS A 80 43.51 14.68 28.82
CA LYS A 80 42.15 14.28 28.42
C LYS A 80 41.31 15.47 27.99
N SER A 81 40.95 15.54 26.71
CA SER A 81 39.91 16.46 26.24
C SER A 81 38.56 15.77 26.44
N LYS A 82 37.55 16.49 26.96
CA LYS A 82 36.21 15.94 27.24
C LYS A 82 35.36 15.70 25.98
N PHE A 83 35.97 15.61 24.80
CA PHE A 83 35.30 15.35 23.54
C PHE A 83 35.82 14.02 22.99
N ASN A 84 35.06 12.93 23.18
CA ASN A 84 35.27 11.57 22.64
C ASN A 84 36.68 11.29 22.08
N ASP A 85 37.68 11.22 22.97
CA ASP A 85 39.08 10.92 22.62
C ASP A 85 39.31 9.40 22.42
N ASP A 86 38.33 8.54 22.68
CA ASP A 86 38.49 7.08 22.62
C ASP A 86 38.42 6.52 21.17
N ALA A 87 38.01 7.33 20.20
CA ALA A 87 37.72 6.87 18.83
C ALA A 87 38.95 6.64 17.94
N LEU A 88 40.10 7.22 18.28
CA LEU A 88 41.31 7.18 17.44
C LEU A 88 42.54 7.00 18.33
N ALA A 89 43.25 5.89 18.11
CA ALA A 89 44.45 5.56 18.83
C ALA A 89 45.64 5.43 17.88
N PHE A 90 46.84 5.73 18.36
CA PHE A 90 48.04 5.64 17.53
C PHE A 90 49.26 5.08 18.27
N ALA A 91 50.08 4.36 17.51
CA ALA A 91 51.38 3.89 17.95
C ALA A 91 52.38 3.90 16.80
N ILE A 92 53.63 4.17 17.12
CA ILE A 92 54.76 4.17 16.21
C ILE A 92 55.67 3.04 16.68
N PHE A 93 55.90 2.08 15.80
CA PHE A 93 56.73 0.92 16.05
C PHE A 93 58.08 1.07 15.36
N THR A 94 59.12 0.50 15.95
CA THR A 94 60.36 0.16 15.23
C THR A 94 60.12 -1.07 14.35
N PRO A 95 60.98 -1.36 13.37
CA PRO A 95 60.84 -2.52 12.49
C PRO A 95 60.91 -3.85 13.27
N ASP A 96 61.52 -3.82 14.45
CA ASP A 96 61.63 -4.95 15.38
C ASP A 96 60.34 -5.21 16.19
N GLY A 97 59.31 -4.36 16.04
CA GLY A 97 58.02 -4.49 16.72
C GLY A 97 57.95 -3.86 18.11
N ASN A 98 58.95 -3.06 18.50
CA ASN A 98 58.93 -2.31 19.77
C ASN A 98 58.23 -0.96 19.57
N ILE A 99 57.45 -0.51 20.55
CA ILE A 99 56.78 0.80 20.52
C ILE A 99 57.80 1.90 20.79
N ALA A 100 57.99 2.79 19.81
CA ALA A 100 58.82 4.00 19.91
C ALA A 100 58.03 5.18 20.51
N LEU A 101 56.76 5.33 20.13
CA LEU A 101 55.86 6.39 20.61
C LEU A 101 54.41 5.93 20.49
N SER A 102 53.53 6.37 21.39
CA SER A 102 52.10 6.07 21.37
C SER A 102 51.32 7.22 22.01
N ASP A 103 50.00 7.17 21.88
CA ASP A 103 49.07 8.01 22.64
C ASP A 103 49.11 7.77 24.17
N GLY A 104 49.63 6.62 24.61
CA GLY A 104 49.69 6.21 26.01
C GLY A 104 48.39 5.63 26.56
N GLU A 105 47.43 5.30 25.68
CA GLU A 105 46.16 4.63 26.01
C GLU A 105 46.00 3.37 25.13
N ASN A 106 45.02 3.33 24.22
CA ASN A 106 44.74 2.15 23.39
C ASN A 106 45.87 1.81 22.40
N GLY A 107 46.66 2.81 21.97
CA GLY A 107 47.80 2.60 21.08
C GLY A 107 48.91 1.75 21.71
N ASP A 108 49.08 1.78 23.04
CA ASP A 108 50.05 0.92 23.74
C ASP A 108 49.75 -0.58 23.60
N ASN A 109 48.48 -0.92 23.29
CA ASN A 109 47.98 -2.28 23.19
C ASN A 109 47.90 -2.80 21.75
N PHE A 110 48.30 -2.00 20.75
CA PHE A 110 48.30 -2.42 19.36
C PHE A 110 49.25 -3.60 19.13
N ILE A 111 48.73 -4.63 18.46
CA ILE A 111 49.52 -5.80 18.08
C ILE A 111 50.25 -5.47 16.79
N PHE A 112 51.58 -5.42 16.86
CA PHE A 112 52.42 -5.11 15.71
C PHE A 112 52.13 -6.06 14.53
N SER A 113 51.71 -5.48 13.39
CA SER A 113 51.51 -6.19 12.14
C SER A 113 52.16 -5.41 10.99
N PRO A 114 53.29 -5.86 10.42
CA PRO A 114 54.03 -5.12 9.40
C PRO A 114 53.37 -5.18 8.00
N LYS A 115 52.03 -5.13 7.94
CA LYS A 115 51.27 -5.03 6.68
C LYS A 115 51.16 -3.56 6.32
N LYS A 116 51.15 -3.22 5.03
CA LYS A 116 50.87 -1.85 4.56
C LYS A 116 49.37 -1.69 4.30
N GLY A 117 48.78 -0.61 4.79
CA GLY A 117 47.36 -0.29 4.58
C GLY A 117 46.47 -0.70 5.76
N PHE A 118 45.17 -0.87 5.50
CA PHE A 118 44.19 -1.22 6.54
C PHE A 118 44.24 -2.70 6.91
N SER A 119 44.19 -2.98 8.20
CA SER A 119 43.97 -4.30 8.77
C SER A 119 42.90 -4.23 9.85
N GLN A 120 42.14 -5.31 10.00
CA GLN A 120 41.28 -5.53 11.17
C GLN A 120 42.02 -6.43 12.15
N SER A 121 42.10 -6.01 13.41
CA SER A 121 42.77 -6.75 14.47
C SER A 121 42.23 -6.33 15.83
N HIS A 122 42.25 -7.26 16.78
CA HIS A 122 42.01 -6.97 18.20
C HIS A 122 43.28 -6.40 18.84
N ILE A 123 43.13 -5.66 19.94
CA ILE A 123 44.26 -5.16 20.74
C ILE A 123 44.51 -6.09 21.93
N ARG A 124 45.65 -5.95 22.62
CA ARG A 124 46.10 -6.95 23.61
C ARG A 124 45.20 -7.10 24.84
N ASP A 125 44.48 -6.05 25.22
CA ASP A 125 43.67 -5.98 26.44
C ASP A 125 42.17 -5.77 26.17
N ASP A 126 41.75 -5.91 24.91
CA ASP A 126 40.37 -5.69 24.48
C ASP A 126 40.01 -6.63 23.30
N ASP A 127 38.81 -7.20 23.36
CA ASP A 127 38.26 -8.13 22.36
C ASP A 127 37.38 -7.41 21.34
N GLU A 128 37.41 -6.08 21.32
CA GLU A 128 36.79 -5.25 20.29
C GLU A 128 37.61 -5.26 18.99
N ASP A 129 36.89 -5.20 17.85
CA ASP A 129 37.51 -5.14 16.53
C ASP A 129 38.06 -3.73 16.27
N TRP A 130 39.37 -3.61 16.02
CA TRP A 130 39.98 -2.35 15.60
C TRP A 130 40.32 -2.36 14.12
N ARG A 131 40.02 -1.26 13.44
CA ARG A 131 40.49 -0.99 12.08
C ARG A 131 41.74 -0.13 12.16
N ILE A 132 42.88 -0.74 11.87
CA ILE A 132 44.21 -0.12 11.98
C ILE A 132 44.79 0.13 10.59
N PHE A 133 45.23 1.36 10.34
CA PHE A 133 45.99 1.74 9.16
C PHE A 133 47.49 1.79 9.47
N TRP A 134 48.27 1.03 8.70
CA TRP A 134 49.71 0.90 8.86
C TRP A 134 50.47 1.61 7.74
N LEU A 135 51.36 2.53 8.10
CA LEU A 135 52.15 3.35 7.18
C LEU A 135 53.64 3.31 7.55
N PRO A 136 54.51 2.73 6.71
CA PRO A 136 55.96 2.84 6.86
C PRO A 136 56.42 4.29 6.69
N ALA A 137 57.24 4.78 7.61
CA ALA A 137 57.80 6.14 7.63
C ALA A 137 59.33 6.10 7.83
N ALA A 138 59.98 7.26 7.67
CA ALA A 138 61.43 7.40 7.83
C ALA A 138 62.25 6.35 7.06
N ASP A 139 61.94 6.17 5.78
CA ASP A 139 62.61 5.20 4.87
C ASP A 139 62.50 3.73 5.33
N GLY A 140 61.42 3.40 6.07
CA GLY A 140 61.16 2.06 6.58
C GLY A 140 61.72 1.78 7.98
N GLN A 141 62.33 2.79 8.63
CA GLN A 141 62.86 2.66 10.00
C GLN A 141 61.78 2.82 11.08
N LEU A 142 60.58 3.28 10.73
CA LEU A 142 59.45 3.41 11.64
C LEU A 142 58.18 2.95 10.94
N ILE A 143 57.24 2.39 11.68
CA ILE A 143 55.93 1.98 11.20
C ILE A 143 54.88 2.68 12.05
N ILE A 144 54.06 3.53 11.43
CA ILE A 144 52.99 4.26 12.09
C ILE A 144 51.71 3.44 11.97
N ALA A 145 51.06 3.21 13.10
CA ALA A 145 49.77 2.54 13.23
C ALA A 145 48.75 3.54 13.75
N VAL A 146 47.65 3.72 13.02
CA VAL A 146 46.52 4.55 13.43
C VAL A 146 45.28 3.66 13.43
N GLY A 147 44.74 3.40 14.62
CA GLY A 147 43.58 2.54 14.82
C GLY A 147 42.34 3.34 15.19
N GLN A 148 41.18 2.80 14.83
CA GLN A 148 39.88 3.24 15.29
C GLN A 148 39.06 2.01 15.63
N GLU A 149 38.35 2.08 16.74
CA GLU A 149 37.40 1.08 17.19
C GLU A 149 36.24 0.93 16.18
N GLN A 150 35.88 -0.30 15.84
CA GLN A 150 34.82 -0.58 14.88
C GLN A 150 33.43 -0.28 15.48
N GLU A 151 33.24 -0.51 16.78
CA GLU A 151 31.99 -0.24 17.49
C GLU A 151 31.67 1.25 17.48
N TYR A 152 32.64 2.15 17.70
CA TYR A 152 32.45 3.59 17.47
C TYR A 152 31.84 3.95 16.10
N ARG A 153 32.28 3.28 15.03
CA ARG A 153 31.75 3.53 13.67
C ARG A 153 30.32 3.04 13.56
N ASP A 154 30.04 1.85 14.08
CA ASP A 154 28.73 1.23 14.04
C ASP A 154 27.72 2.01 14.90
N ASP A 155 28.13 2.53 16.05
CA ASP A 155 27.36 3.41 16.91
C ASP A 155 27.04 4.74 16.23
N LEU A 156 27.99 5.35 15.54
CA LEU A 156 27.72 6.56 14.78
C LEU A 156 26.75 6.31 13.61
N ILE A 157 26.92 5.19 12.89
CA ILE A 157 25.99 4.77 11.84
C ILE A 157 24.59 4.57 12.42
N ASN A 158 24.49 3.85 13.54
CA ASN A 158 23.23 3.62 14.25
C ASN A 158 22.62 4.94 14.71
N GLN A 159 23.40 5.86 15.29
CA GLN A 159 22.91 7.16 15.74
C GLN A 159 22.46 8.05 14.58
N MET A 160 23.14 8.01 13.42
CA MET A 160 22.71 8.75 12.22
C MET A 160 21.43 8.16 11.62
N VAL A 161 21.37 6.85 11.47
CA VAL A 161 20.20 6.15 10.90
C VAL A 161 19.00 6.26 11.84
N PHE A 162 19.20 6.03 13.14
CA PHE A 162 18.15 5.98 14.15
C PHE A 162 17.81 7.33 14.80
N GLY A 163 18.75 8.26 14.87
CA GLY A 163 18.55 9.58 15.50
C GLY A 163 17.54 10.46 14.78
N GLN A 164 17.51 10.42 13.44
CA GLN A 164 16.49 11.11 12.64
C GLN A 164 15.25 10.25 12.35
N MET A 165 15.27 8.99 12.78
CA MET A 165 14.26 8.01 12.39
C MET A 165 12.90 8.24 13.06
N TRP A 166 12.81 9.00 14.15
CA TRP A 166 11.54 9.29 14.80
C TRP A 166 10.54 9.99 13.84
N ILE A 167 11.02 10.83 12.92
CA ILE A 167 10.19 11.44 11.86
C ILE A 167 9.67 10.37 10.90
N TRP A 168 10.51 9.40 10.53
CA TRP A 168 10.17 8.31 9.62
C TRP A 168 9.23 7.28 10.27
N PHE A 169 9.39 7.05 11.58
CA PHE A 169 8.50 6.22 12.38
C PHE A 169 7.15 6.89 12.62
N ALA A 170 7.08 8.22 12.67
CA ALA A 170 5.83 8.95 12.75
C ALA A 170 5.13 9.03 11.39
N SER A 171 5.88 9.13 10.29
CA SER A 171 5.32 9.26 8.94
C SER A 171 4.62 7.99 8.45
N LEU A 172 5.15 6.81 8.76
CA LEU A 172 4.54 5.53 8.36
C LEU A 172 3.11 5.31 8.93
N PRO A 173 2.87 5.36 10.26
CA PRO A 173 1.53 5.20 10.82
C PRO A 173 0.60 6.33 10.38
N PHE A 174 1.12 7.55 10.20
CA PHE A 174 0.35 8.66 9.62
C PHE A 174 -0.10 8.35 8.18
N LEU A 175 0.81 7.88 7.32
CA LEU A 175 0.50 7.46 5.95
C LEU A 175 -0.53 6.34 5.93
N LEU A 176 -0.35 5.31 6.77
CA LEU A 176 -1.30 4.20 6.89
C LEU A 176 -2.67 4.69 7.38
N ALA A 177 -2.73 5.59 8.36
CA ALA A 177 -3.97 6.16 8.85
C ALA A 177 -4.71 6.95 7.75
N VAL A 178 -3.99 7.78 6.99
CA VAL A 178 -4.54 8.52 5.84
C VAL A 178 -5.05 7.56 4.76
N LEU A 179 -4.29 6.52 4.43
CA LEU A 179 -4.66 5.52 3.44
C LEU A 179 -5.93 4.77 3.86
N VAL A 180 -6.00 4.32 5.12
CA VAL A 180 -7.20 3.67 5.68
C VAL A 180 -8.39 4.62 5.67
N PHE A 181 -8.20 5.90 6.00
CA PHE A 181 -9.25 6.92 5.99
C PHE A 181 -9.82 7.16 4.58
N ILE A 182 -8.96 7.35 3.58
CA ILE A 182 -9.35 7.57 2.18
C ILE A 182 -10.12 6.35 1.67
N ILE A 183 -9.59 5.14 1.87
CA ILE A 183 -10.26 3.90 1.41
C ILE A 183 -11.62 3.72 2.09
N HIS A 184 -11.73 4.05 3.39
CA HIS A 184 -13.01 4.01 4.09
C HIS A 184 -14.02 4.98 3.50
N LYS A 185 -13.60 6.21 3.19
CA LYS A 185 -14.46 7.24 2.61
C LYS A 185 -14.96 6.83 1.22
N GLU A 186 -14.08 6.42 0.33
CA GLU A 186 -14.42 6.07 -1.06
C GLU A 186 -15.34 4.84 -1.12
N LEU A 187 -15.03 3.79 -0.37
CA LEU A 187 -15.83 2.55 -0.42
C LEU A 187 -17.15 2.67 0.34
N ARG A 188 -17.32 3.66 1.23
CA ARG A 188 -18.61 3.95 1.88
C ARG A 188 -19.65 4.42 0.87
N SER A 189 -19.26 5.25 -0.09
CA SER A 189 -20.15 5.74 -1.15
C SER A 189 -20.72 4.58 -1.99
N LEU A 190 -19.88 3.62 -2.38
CA LEU A 190 -20.34 2.41 -3.08
C LEU A 190 -21.32 1.56 -2.25
N LYS A 191 -21.09 1.45 -0.93
CA LYS A 191 -21.97 0.67 -0.05
C LYS A 191 -23.36 1.31 0.04
N GLN A 192 -23.42 2.63 0.12
CA GLN A 192 -24.69 3.36 0.16
C GLN A 192 -25.52 3.14 -1.11
N ILE A 193 -24.88 3.10 -2.28
CA ILE A 193 -25.56 2.75 -3.53
C ILE A 193 -26.03 1.30 -3.54
N GLY A 194 -25.19 0.37 -3.10
CA GLY A 194 -25.58 -1.04 -3.01
C GLY A 194 -26.82 -1.23 -2.13
N GLU A 195 -26.89 -0.51 -1.01
CA GLU A 195 -28.07 -0.49 -0.14
C GLU A 195 -29.29 0.18 -0.81
N GLN A 196 -29.11 1.27 -1.55
CA GLN A 196 -30.20 1.92 -2.31
C GLN A 196 -30.78 0.99 -3.40
N VAL A 197 -29.92 0.27 -4.12
CA VAL A 197 -30.34 -0.70 -5.15
C VAL A 197 -31.06 -1.89 -4.50
N ALA A 198 -30.55 -2.40 -3.37
CA ALA A 198 -31.15 -3.55 -2.68
C ALA A 198 -32.53 -3.26 -2.07
N GLN A 199 -32.81 -2.00 -1.73
CA GLN A 199 -34.10 -1.59 -1.14
C GLN A 199 -35.15 -1.21 -2.19
N ARG A 200 -34.81 -1.21 -3.49
CA ARG A 200 -35.76 -0.81 -4.52
C ARG A 200 -36.82 -1.85 -4.81
N THR A 201 -38.06 -1.38 -4.88
CA THR A 201 -39.19 -2.14 -5.39
C THR A 201 -39.34 -1.94 -6.91
N PRO A 202 -39.94 -2.89 -7.64
CA PRO A 202 -40.13 -2.81 -9.09
C PRO A 202 -40.92 -1.59 -9.58
N ASP A 203 -41.75 -0.99 -8.72
CA ASP A 203 -42.58 0.17 -9.03
C ASP A 203 -41.89 1.53 -8.74
N ASP A 204 -40.68 1.54 -8.19
CA ASP A 204 -39.95 2.77 -7.86
C ASP A 204 -39.17 3.29 -9.08
N THR A 205 -39.68 4.37 -9.67
CA THR A 205 -39.14 5.05 -10.87
C THR A 205 -38.14 6.16 -10.57
N SER A 206 -37.74 6.35 -9.30
CA SER A 206 -36.72 7.35 -8.96
C SER A 206 -35.40 7.08 -9.71
N LEU A 207 -34.55 8.09 -9.90
CA LEU A 207 -33.19 7.88 -10.41
C LEU A 207 -32.21 7.70 -9.25
N LEU A 208 -31.23 6.80 -9.38
CA LEU A 208 -30.13 6.72 -8.44
C LEU A 208 -29.38 8.06 -8.45
N LYS A 209 -29.18 8.64 -7.27
CA LYS A 209 -28.49 9.93 -7.12
C LYS A 209 -27.01 9.75 -7.46
N THR A 210 -26.48 10.66 -8.28
CA THR A 210 -25.08 10.64 -8.72
C THR A 210 -24.16 11.56 -7.92
N ASP A 211 -24.71 12.30 -6.97
CA ASP A 211 -23.97 13.32 -6.22
C ASP A 211 -22.87 12.66 -5.36
N ASN A 212 -21.63 13.16 -5.48
CA ASN A 212 -20.43 12.68 -4.78
C ASN A 212 -19.98 11.25 -5.11
N LEU A 213 -20.18 10.79 -6.35
CA LEU A 213 -19.64 9.51 -6.81
C LEU A 213 -18.32 9.65 -7.57
N PRO A 214 -17.40 8.67 -7.43
CA PRO A 214 -16.22 8.58 -8.27
C PRO A 214 -16.62 8.45 -9.75
N SER A 215 -15.85 9.08 -10.64
CA SER A 215 -16.08 9.07 -12.08
C SER A 215 -16.14 7.67 -12.68
N GLU A 216 -15.45 6.71 -12.06
CA GLU A 216 -15.35 5.32 -12.48
C GLU A 216 -16.68 4.56 -12.30
N VAL A 217 -17.54 5.00 -11.39
CA VAL A 217 -18.81 4.33 -11.06
C VAL A 217 -19.99 4.94 -11.83
N LEU A 218 -19.87 6.20 -12.28
CA LEU A 218 -20.93 6.89 -13.01
C LEU A 218 -21.48 6.11 -14.24
N PRO A 219 -20.65 5.48 -15.10
CA PRO A 219 -21.15 4.72 -16.25
C PRO A 219 -22.04 3.54 -15.85
N LEU A 220 -21.72 2.87 -14.73
CA LEU A 220 -22.52 1.77 -14.20
C LEU A 220 -23.87 2.27 -13.68
N ILE A 221 -23.89 3.38 -12.94
CA ILE A 221 -25.13 3.99 -12.43
C ILE A 221 -26.02 4.45 -13.58
N HIS A 222 -25.44 5.04 -14.62
CA HIS A 222 -26.19 5.44 -15.80
C HIS A 222 -26.85 4.23 -16.48
N SER A 223 -26.10 3.13 -16.63
CA SER A 223 -26.61 1.89 -17.20
C SER A 223 -27.73 1.28 -16.35
N LEU A 224 -27.60 1.31 -15.03
CA LEU A 224 -28.65 0.86 -14.10
C LEU A 224 -29.91 1.72 -14.19
N ASN A 225 -29.77 3.04 -14.22
CA ASN A 225 -30.90 3.95 -14.37
C ASN A 225 -31.63 3.71 -15.71
N GLN A 226 -30.90 3.52 -16.80
CA GLN A 226 -31.50 3.19 -18.10
C GLN A 226 -32.21 1.83 -18.09
N PHE A 227 -31.65 0.84 -17.39
CA PHE A 227 -32.31 -0.45 -17.19
C PHE A 227 -33.63 -0.29 -16.42
N PHE A 228 -33.62 0.42 -15.29
CA PHE A 228 -34.83 0.66 -14.50
C PHE A 228 -35.90 1.41 -15.30
N ASP A 229 -35.51 2.41 -16.09
CA ASP A 229 -36.43 3.14 -16.97
C ASP A 229 -37.10 2.21 -18.01
N ARG A 230 -36.30 1.38 -18.69
CA ARG A 230 -36.82 0.38 -19.65
C ARG A 230 -37.74 -0.65 -18.99
N THR A 231 -37.39 -1.16 -17.82
CA THR A 231 -38.22 -2.14 -17.11
C THR A 231 -39.52 -1.52 -16.63
N SER A 232 -39.47 -0.29 -16.09
CA SER A 232 -40.69 0.41 -15.62
C SER A 232 -41.65 0.73 -16.78
N THR A 233 -41.12 1.15 -17.92
CA THR A 233 -41.92 1.43 -19.12
C THR A 233 -42.56 0.15 -19.69
N MET A 234 -41.85 -0.98 -19.69
CA MET A 234 -42.42 -2.28 -20.06
C MET A 234 -43.55 -2.71 -19.10
N LEU A 235 -43.33 -2.65 -17.79
CA LEU A 235 -44.35 -3.01 -16.79
C LEU A 235 -45.61 -2.13 -16.88
N LEU A 236 -45.44 -0.83 -17.12
CA LEU A 236 -46.57 0.09 -17.32
C LEU A 236 -47.38 -0.26 -18.58
N ARG A 237 -46.72 -0.67 -19.67
CA ARG A 237 -47.39 -1.13 -20.89
C ARG A 237 -48.16 -2.41 -20.64
N GLU A 238 -47.56 -3.39 -19.96
CA GLU A 238 -48.23 -4.65 -19.61
C GLU A 238 -49.47 -4.43 -18.73
N ARG A 239 -49.37 -3.57 -17.71
CA ARG A 239 -50.51 -3.21 -16.84
C ARG A 239 -51.63 -2.51 -17.62
N ARG A 240 -51.28 -1.62 -18.54
CA ARG A 240 -52.27 -0.92 -19.37
C ARG A 240 -52.93 -1.91 -20.35
N PHE A 241 -52.14 -2.74 -21.03
CA PHE A 241 -52.65 -3.77 -21.94
C PHE A 241 -53.60 -4.74 -21.23
N THR A 242 -53.24 -5.25 -20.05
CA THR A 242 -54.11 -6.15 -19.27
C THR A 242 -55.39 -5.46 -18.79
N SER A 243 -55.30 -4.20 -18.37
CA SER A 243 -56.48 -3.40 -18.00
C SER A 243 -57.42 -3.17 -19.18
N ASP A 244 -56.86 -2.78 -20.33
CA ASP A 244 -57.61 -2.49 -21.56
C ASP A 244 -58.24 -3.77 -22.10
N ALA A 245 -57.49 -4.87 -22.16
CA ALA A 245 -58.00 -6.19 -22.54
C ALA A 245 -59.17 -6.64 -21.63
N ALA A 246 -59.07 -6.43 -20.32
CA ALA A 246 -60.14 -6.77 -19.39
C ALA A 246 -61.41 -5.92 -19.62
N HIS A 247 -61.25 -4.64 -19.95
CA HIS A 247 -62.38 -3.75 -20.27
C HIS A 247 -63.03 -4.14 -21.60
N GLU A 248 -62.24 -4.35 -22.65
CA GLU A 248 -62.70 -4.72 -23.99
C GLU A 248 -63.39 -6.09 -24.01
N LEU A 249 -63.02 -7.03 -23.15
CA LEU A 249 -63.71 -8.32 -23.01
C LEU A 249 -65.01 -8.24 -22.20
N ARG A 250 -65.14 -7.28 -21.28
CA ARG A 250 -66.34 -7.16 -20.41
C ARG A 250 -67.58 -6.75 -21.19
N SER A 251 -67.43 -5.85 -22.16
CA SER A 251 -68.51 -5.34 -23.00
C SER A 251 -69.20 -6.42 -23.85
N PRO A 252 -68.47 -7.24 -24.65
CA PRO A 252 -69.07 -8.34 -25.40
C PRO A 252 -69.64 -9.44 -24.50
N LEU A 253 -69.01 -9.75 -23.36
CA LEU A 253 -69.56 -10.71 -22.39
C LEU A 253 -70.90 -10.24 -21.80
N ALA A 254 -71.04 -8.94 -21.52
CA ALA A 254 -72.32 -8.36 -21.09
C ALA A 254 -73.39 -8.45 -22.20
N ALA A 255 -73.03 -8.17 -23.45
CA ALA A 255 -73.93 -8.29 -24.59
C ALA A 255 -74.40 -9.75 -24.81
N LEU A 256 -73.49 -10.73 -24.69
CA LEU A 256 -73.81 -12.15 -24.78
C LEU A 256 -74.78 -12.60 -23.68
N ARG A 257 -74.57 -12.10 -22.45
CA ARG A 257 -75.48 -12.36 -21.34
C ARG A 257 -76.89 -11.83 -21.61
N ILE A 258 -77.02 -10.60 -22.12
CA ILE A 258 -78.32 -10.01 -22.48
C ILE A 258 -79.03 -10.86 -23.54
N GLN A 259 -78.34 -11.28 -24.60
CA GLN A 259 -78.96 -12.11 -25.65
C GLN A 259 -79.39 -13.48 -25.12
N THR A 260 -78.63 -14.04 -24.16
CA THR A 260 -79.01 -15.29 -23.47
C THR A 260 -80.29 -15.10 -22.65
N GLU A 261 -80.41 -13.99 -21.92
CA GLU A 261 -81.61 -13.64 -21.16
C GLU A 261 -82.82 -13.42 -22.09
N VAL A 262 -82.65 -12.75 -23.24
CA VAL A 262 -83.72 -12.58 -24.25
C VAL A 262 -84.17 -13.93 -24.81
N ALA A 263 -83.24 -14.83 -25.14
CA ALA A 263 -83.57 -16.17 -25.63
C ALA A 263 -84.35 -17.00 -24.58
N GLN A 264 -84.02 -16.85 -23.29
CA GLN A 264 -84.73 -17.53 -22.19
C GLN A 264 -86.14 -16.96 -21.96
N ILE A 265 -86.33 -15.65 -22.12
CA ILE A 265 -87.62 -14.98 -21.91
C ILE A 265 -88.58 -15.20 -23.09
N ALA A 266 -88.07 -15.49 -24.30
CA ALA A 266 -88.87 -15.62 -25.52
C ALA A 266 -90.03 -16.65 -25.44
N GLY A 267 -90.03 -17.59 -24.48
CA GLY A 267 -91.13 -18.55 -24.32
C GLY A 267 -91.40 -19.30 -25.63
N ASP A 268 -92.65 -19.51 -26.04
CA ASP A 268 -93.01 -20.18 -27.31
C ASP A 268 -92.84 -19.32 -28.59
N ASP A 269 -92.34 -18.09 -28.48
CA ASP A 269 -92.07 -17.24 -29.65
C ASP A 269 -90.79 -17.71 -30.37
N SER A 270 -90.97 -18.57 -31.37
CA SER A 270 -89.86 -19.18 -32.13
C SER A 270 -89.01 -18.15 -32.87
N VAL A 271 -89.63 -17.08 -33.38
CA VAL A 271 -88.96 -16.05 -34.19
C VAL A 271 -88.03 -15.22 -33.29
N LEU A 272 -88.51 -14.82 -32.12
CA LEU A 272 -87.74 -14.02 -31.16
C LEU A 272 -86.57 -14.83 -30.57
N ARG A 273 -86.79 -16.12 -30.32
CA ARG A 273 -85.73 -17.05 -29.87
C ARG A 273 -84.65 -17.25 -30.94
N GLU A 274 -85.03 -17.46 -32.19
CA GLU A 274 -84.10 -17.68 -33.30
C GLU A 274 -83.24 -16.43 -33.57
N GLN A 275 -83.84 -15.23 -33.49
CA GLN A 275 -83.12 -13.96 -33.55
C GLN A 275 -82.13 -13.77 -32.40
N ALA A 276 -82.52 -14.14 -31.17
CA ALA A 276 -81.63 -14.05 -30.01
C ALA A 276 -80.43 -15.00 -30.16
N LEU A 277 -80.64 -16.24 -30.65
CA LEU A 277 -79.57 -17.21 -30.91
C LEU A 277 -78.62 -16.78 -32.04
N ASP A 278 -79.14 -16.18 -33.12
CA ASP A 278 -78.31 -15.60 -34.20
C ASP A 278 -77.46 -14.44 -33.67
N ASN A 279 -78.05 -13.54 -32.88
CA ASN A 279 -77.32 -12.45 -32.23
C ASN A 279 -76.27 -12.94 -31.24
N LEU A 280 -76.53 -14.06 -30.54
CA LEU A 280 -75.59 -14.71 -29.63
C LEU A 280 -74.41 -15.30 -30.40
N THR A 281 -74.66 -15.98 -31.51
CA THR A 281 -73.63 -16.52 -32.42
C THR A 281 -72.75 -15.40 -32.95
N LYS A 282 -73.34 -14.32 -33.49
CA LYS A 282 -72.61 -13.13 -33.94
C LYS A 282 -71.83 -12.44 -32.82
N GLY A 283 -72.33 -12.49 -31.58
CA GLY A 283 -71.63 -11.98 -30.41
C GLY A 283 -70.39 -12.81 -30.05
N ILE A 284 -70.48 -14.14 -30.17
CA ILE A 284 -69.36 -15.06 -29.93
C ILE A 284 -68.27 -14.86 -31.00
N ASP A 285 -68.65 -14.71 -32.27
CA ASP A 285 -67.70 -14.44 -33.35
C ASP A 285 -66.92 -13.14 -33.11
N ARG A 286 -67.64 -12.07 -32.72
CA ARG A 286 -67.02 -10.78 -32.38
C ARG A 286 -66.06 -10.90 -31.18
N ALA A 287 -66.46 -11.60 -30.12
CA ALA A 287 -65.61 -11.82 -28.95
C ALA A 287 -64.35 -12.63 -29.29
N THR A 288 -64.50 -13.66 -30.13
CA THR A 288 -63.38 -14.49 -30.62
C THR A 288 -62.39 -13.67 -31.42
N GLN A 289 -62.87 -12.82 -32.32
CA GLN A 289 -62.02 -11.94 -33.13
C GLN A 289 -61.27 -10.91 -32.28
N LEU A 290 -61.92 -10.39 -31.22
CA LEU A 290 -61.27 -9.49 -30.24
C LEU A 290 -60.15 -10.20 -29.48
N VAL A 291 -60.35 -11.45 -29.06
CA VAL A 291 -59.30 -12.28 -28.42
C VAL A 291 -58.13 -12.54 -29.37
N GLU A 292 -58.39 -12.87 -30.63
CA GLU A 292 -57.34 -13.06 -31.65
C GLU A 292 -56.52 -11.79 -31.90
N GLN A 293 -57.18 -10.62 -31.93
CA GLN A 293 -56.52 -9.32 -32.03
C GLN A 293 -55.62 -9.05 -30.82
N LEU A 294 -56.10 -9.30 -29.60
CA LEU A 294 -55.30 -9.15 -28.37
C LEU A 294 -54.09 -10.10 -28.35
N LEU A 295 -54.26 -11.36 -28.77
CA LEU A 295 -53.16 -12.33 -28.85
C LEU A 295 -52.11 -11.96 -29.90
N THR A 296 -52.53 -11.34 -31.00
CA THR A 296 -51.62 -10.86 -32.04
C THR A 296 -50.85 -9.64 -31.55
N LEU A 297 -51.50 -8.70 -30.87
CA LEU A 297 -50.86 -7.51 -30.30
C LEU A 297 -49.83 -7.89 -29.23
N SER A 298 -50.17 -8.82 -28.34
CA SER A 298 -49.26 -9.37 -27.31
C SER A 298 -48.03 -10.09 -27.86
N ARG A 299 -48.02 -10.50 -29.13
CA ARG A 299 -46.85 -11.13 -29.78
C ARG A 299 -45.96 -10.14 -30.51
N LEU A 300 -46.47 -8.94 -30.79
CA LEU A 300 -45.77 -7.88 -31.52
C LEU A 300 -45.10 -6.87 -30.58
N ASP A 301 -45.61 -6.73 -29.36
CA ASP A 301 -45.00 -5.98 -28.23
C ASP A 301 -44.00 -6.84 -27.44
#